data_AF-A0A2G2V358-F1
#
_entry.id   AF-A0A2G2V358-F1
#
_cell.length_a   1.000
_cell.length_b   1.000
_cell.length_c   1.000
_cell.angle_alpha   90.00
_cell.angle_beta   90.00
_cell.angle_gamma   90.00
#
_symmetry.space_group_name_H-M   'P 1'
#
loop_
_entity.id
_entity.type
_entity.pdbx_description
1 polymer ?
#
loop_
_entity_poly.entity_id
_entity_poly.type
_entity_poly.pdbx_seq_one_letter_code
_entity_poly.pdbx_strand_id
1 'polypeptide(L)'
;MVPWRHGATVPWCHDATVPVCHGAMAPRRLGAMAPWCHGAFVPWCHGATVRRCLGAMTPRCVCATVTRYHGATVPVCHGTMAPRRLGAMAPWCHGATVPWCLGAMAPRSHGAMAPLCRGAMAPRCQAALVPRCTDIQLDKDTTMADHYTSGYPT
;
A
#
# COMPACT_ATOMS: atom_id res chain seq x y z
N MET A 1 -5.82 22.74 -10.23
CA MET A 1 -4.54 23.04 -10.93
C MET A 1 -3.65 21.80 -10.92
N VAL A 2 -2.98 21.50 -12.04
CA VAL A 2 -2.01 20.39 -12.17
C VAL A 2 -0.60 20.99 -12.18
N PRO A 3 0.07 21.10 -11.03
CA PRO A 3 1.44 21.58 -11.00
C PRO A 3 2.38 20.50 -11.55
N TRP A 4 3.13 20.85 -12.59
CA TRP A 4 4.25 20.06 -13.11
C TRP A 4 5.52 20.44 -12.36
N ARG A 5 6.27 19.45 -11.87
CA ARG A 5 7.55 19.67 -11.19
C ARG A 5 8.63 18.70 -11.69
N HIS A 6 9.82 19.24 -11.92
CA HIS A 6 11.03 18.50 -12.27
C HIS A 6 12.05 18.70 -11.13
N GLY A 7 12.67 17.62 -10.64
CA GLY A 7 13.66 17.68 -9.55
C GLY A 7 13.10 17.37 -8.15
N ALA A 8 13.86 17.71 -7.10
CA ALA A 8 13.53 17.39 -5.71
C ALA A 8 12.65 18.47 -5.07
N THR A 9 11.43 18.15 -4.61
CA THR A 9 10.51 19.15 -4.04
C THR A 9 9.72 18.67 -2.83
N VAL A 10 9.39 19.60 -1.91
CA VAL A 10 8.63 19.37 -0.67
C VAL A 10 7.45 20.36 -0.57
N PRO A 11 6.38 20.21 -1.38
CA PRO A 11 5.26 21.16 -1.38
C PRO A 11 4.27 20.88 -0.23
N TRP A 12 3.64 21.95 0.25
CA TRP A 12 2.55 21.91 1.24
C TRP A 12 1.24 22.42 0.64
N CYS A 13 0.13 21.72 0.87
CA CYS A 13 -1.19 22.10 0.37
C CYS A 13 -2.32 21.73 1.36
N HIS A 14 -3.37 22.56 1.44
CA HIS A 14 -4.57 22.31 2.26
C HIS A 14 -5.79 21.83 1.45
N ASP A 15 -5.82 22.00 0.12
CA ASP A 15 -6.98 21.68 -0.75
C ASP A 15 -6.63 20.73 -1.87
N ALA A 16 -7.53 19.88 -2.38
CA ALA A 16 -7.25 18.77 -3.29
C ALA A 16 -6.27 19.09 -4.44
N THR A 17 -5.27 18.22 -4.68
CA THR A 17 -4.31 18.39 -5.81
C THR A 17 -3.98 17.10 -6.53
N VAL A 18 -3.59 17.28 -7.79
CA VAL A 18 -3.18 16.24 -8.73
C VAL A 18 -1.79 16.63 -9.26
N PRO A 19 -0.69 16.49 -8.48
CA PRO A 19 0.64 16.87 -8.95
C PRO A 19 1.23 15.81 -9.90
N VAL A 20 1.94 16.27 -10.93
CA VAL A 20 2.73 15.40 -11.83
C VAL A 20 4.22 15.68 -11.61
N CYS A 21 4.99 14.62 -11.35
CA CYS A 21 6.34 14.73 -10.82
C CYS A 21 7.32 13.82 -11.56
N HIS A 22 8.46 14.36 -11.99
CA HIS A 22 9.61 13.60 -12.47
C HIS A 22 10.80 13.87 -11.52
N GLY A 23 11.19 12.88 -10.71
CA GLY A 23 12.22 13.02 -9.67
C GLY A 23 11.75 12.61 -8.28
N ALA A 24 12.30 13.26 -7.25
CA ALA A 24 11.97 12.99 -5.84
C ALA A 24 10.94 13.99 -5.31
N MET A 25 9.86 13.53 -4.67
CA MET A 25 8.90 14.45 -4.05
C MET A 25 8.40 13.96 -2.68
N ALA A 26 8.28 14.88 -1.73
CA ALA A 26 7.77 14.61 -0.38
C ALA A 26 6.68 15.61 0.02
N PRO A 27 5.46 15.54 -0.54
CA PRO A 27 4.41 16.51 -0.26
C PRO A 27 3.76 16.24 1.10
N ARG A 28 3.41 17.29 1.83
CA ARG A 28 2.54 17.20 3.02
C ARG A 28 1.19 17.85 2.75
N ARG A 29 0.13 17.12 3.07
CA ARG A 29 -1.23 17.51 2.74
C ARG A 29 -2.25 17.20 3.83
N LEU A 30 -3.17 18.14 4.02
CA LEU A 30 -4.52 17.91 4.56
C LEU A 30 -5.53 17.84 3.39
N GLY A 31 -6.39 16.82 3.32
CA GLY A 31 -7.35 16.63 2.21
C GLY A 31 -6.93 15.59 1.16
N ALA A 32 -7.53 15.63 -0.04
CA ALA A 32 -7.41 14.58 -1.05
C ALA A 32 -6.18 14.71 -1.99
N MET A 33 -5.58 13.57 -2.39
CA MET A 33 -4.41 13.52 -3.28
C MET A 33 -4.55 12.55 -4.44
N ALA A 34 -4.23 13.02 -5.65
CA ALA A 34 -4.08 12.19 -6.83
C ALA A 34 -2.73 12.37 -7.58
N PRO A 35 -1.57 12.05 -6.98
CA PRO A 35 -0.28 12.29 -7.58
C PRO A 35 0.07 11.25 -8.66
N TRP A 36 0.72 11.72 -9.72
CA TRP A 36 1.42 10.86 -10.68
C TRP A 36 2.92 11.13 -10.61
N CYS A 37 3.71 10.11 -10.27
CA CYS A 37 5.15 10.27 -10.02
C CYS A 37 5.99 9.24 -10.79
N HIS A 38 7.10 9.70 -11.35
CA HIS A 38 8.18 8.89 -11.88
C HIS A 38 9.45 9.17 -11.06
N GLY A 39 9.89 8.23 -10.25
CA GLY A 39 11.01 8.41 -9.31
C GLY A 39 10.65 8.05 -7.86
N ALA A 40 11.22 8.77 -6.90
CA ALA A 40 11.02 8.52 -5.47
C ALA A 40 9.92 9.41 -4.89
N PHE A 41 9.00 8.84 -4.10
CA PHE A 41 7.88 9.62 -3.56
C PHE A 41 7.56 9.29 -2.10
N VAL A 42 7.63 10.30 -1.21
CA VAL A 42 7.45 10.16 0.25
C VAL A 42 6.38 11.14 0.77
N PRO A 43 5.11 10.90 0.46
CA PRO A 43 4.04 11.81 0.83
C PRO A 43 3.45 11.55 2.22
N TRP A 44 3.04 12.64 2.87
CA TRP A 44 2.22 12.63 4.09
C TRP A 44 0.83 13.18 3.78
N CYS A 45 -0.22 12.39 4.02
CA CYS A 45 -1.60 12.79 3.73
C CYS A 45 -2.56 12.50 4.89
N HIS A 46 -3.37 13.50 5.24
CA HIS A 46 -4.47 13.38 6.19
C HIS A 46 -5.79 13.59 5.41
N GLY A 47 -6.29 12.53 4.77
CA GLY A 47 -7.43 12.55 3.83
C GLY A 47 -7.24 11.57 2.66
N ALA A 48 -8.29 11.29 1.86
CA ALA A 48 -8.24 10.22 0.86
C ALA A 48 -7.08 10.35 -0.16
N THR A 49 -6.40 9.24 -0.48
CA THR A 49 -5.34 9.26 -1.51
C THR A 49 -5.56 8.19 -2.58
N VAL A 50 -5.46 8.61 -3.84
CA VAL A 50 -5.40 7.74 -5.02
C VAL A 50 -4.07 7.98 -5.69
N ARG A 51 -3.21 6.97 -5.87
CA ARG A 51 -1.82 7.25 -6.30
C ARG A 51 -1.38 6.35 -7.43
N ARG A 52 -0.62 6.91 -8.37
CA ARG A 52 0.06 6.14 -9.40
C ARG A 52 1.54 6.52 -9.41
N CYS A 53 2.42 5.57 -9.11
CA CYS A 53 3.87 5.83 -9.09
C CYS A 53 4.64 4.71 -9.80
N LEU A 54 5.65 5.11 -10.58
CA LEU A 54 6.67 4.23 -11.16
C LEU A 54 8.00 4.55 -10.46
N GLY A 55 8.50 3.60 -9.66
CA GLY A 55 9.71 3.78 -8.84
C GLY A 55 9.54 3.33 -7.38
N ALA A 56 10.28 3.98 -6.47
CA ALA A 56 10.29 3.67 -5.04
C ALA A 56 9.35 4.60 -4.25
N MET A 57 8.61 4.06 -3.28
CA MET A 57 7.66 4.89 -2.54
C MET A 57 7.39 4.44 -1.10
N THR A 58 7.25 5.42 -0.22
CA THR A 58 6.96 5.22 1.22
C THR A 58 5.85 6.18 1.69
N PRO A 59 4.59 6.00 1.24
CA PRO A 59 3.51 6.90 1.64
C PRO A 59 3.11 6.68 3.09
N ARG A 60 2.81 7.78 3.79
CA ARG A 60 2.13 7.80 5.09
C ARG A 60 0.76 8.44 4.95
N CYS A 61 -0.29 7.69 5.28
CA CYS A 61 -1.67 8.16 5.19
C CYS A 61 -2.47 7.81 6.46
N VAL A 62 -3.34 8.71 6.91
CA VAL A 62 -4.21 8.52 8.08
C VAL A 62 -5.68 8.53 7.62
N CYS A 63 -6.06 7.55 6.79
CA CYS A 63 -7.29 7.56 5.96
C CYS A 63 -7.33 6.40 4.95
N ALA A 64 -8.45 6.30 4.21
CA ALA A 64 -8.61 5.38 3.08
C ALA A 64 -7.62 5.65 1.93
N THR A 65 -7.00 4.59 1.41
CA THR A 65 -5.99 4.67 0.35
C THR A 65 -6.17 3.61 -0.74
N VAL A 66 -6.18 4.05 -1.99
CA VAL A 66 -6.17 3.18 -3.17
C VAL A 66 -4.94 3.53 -4.00
N THR A 67 -4.09 2.56 -4.27
CA THR A 67 -2.79 2.89 -4.83
C THR A 67 -2.35 1.90 -5.89
N ARG A 68 -1.68 2.37 -6.95
CA ARG A 68 -1.12 1.54 -8.01
C ARG A 68 0.36 1.85 -8.18
N TYR A 69 1.19 0.83 -8.05
CA TYR A 69 2.63 0.97 -8.12
C TYR A 69 3.32 -0.08 -8.98
N HIS A 70 4.39 0.35 -9.65
CA HIS A 70 5.39 -0.49 -10.30
C HIS A 70 6.74 -0.17 -9.65
N GLY A 71 7.41 -1.14 -9.00
CA GLY A 71 8.71 -0.92 -8.35
C GLY A 71 8.81 -1.55 -6.97
N ALA A 72 9.11 -0.78 -5.91
CA ALA A 72 9.15 -1.22 -4.51
C ALA A 72 8.40 -0.23 -3.59
N THR A 73 7.57 -0.69 -2.64
CA THR A 73 6.83 0.21 -1.74
C THR A 73 6.68 -0.34 -0.33
N VAL A 74 6.76 0.59 0.61
CA VAL A 74 6.46 0.37 2.03
C VAL A 74 5.39 1.39 2.46
N PRO A 75 4.11 1.16 2.15
CA PRO A 75 3.05 2.08 2.55
C PRO A 75 2.68 1.87 4.02
N VAL A 76 2.53 2.97 4.76
CA VAL A 76 2.07 2.97 6.15
C VAL A 76 0.71 3.67 6.20
N CYS A 77 -0.32 2.97 6.68
CA CYS A 77 -1.67 3.52 6.80
C CYS A 77 -2.33 3.22 8.15
N HIS A 78 -3.07 4.21 8.66
CA HIS A 78 -4.07 4.01 9.70
C HIS A 78 -5.45 4.18 9.04
N GLY A 79 -6.21 3.09 8.89
CA GLY A 79 -7.47 3.06 8.15
C GLY A 79 -7.52 1.92 7.13
N THR A 80 -8.22 2.14 6.01
CA THR A 80 -8.42 1.13 4.98
C THR A 80 -7.42 1.29 3.82
N MET A 81 -6.89 0.17 3.32
CA MET A 81 -5.92 0.20 2.21
C MET A 81 -6.22 -0.88 1.17
N ALA A 82 -6.28 -0.49 -0.10
CA ALA A 82 -6.38 -1.41 -1.24
C ALA A 82 -5.28 -1.12 -2.27
N PRO A 83 -4.02 -1.51 -1.98
CA PRO A 83 -2.92 -1.23 -2.87
C PRO A 83 -2.77 -2.33 -3.94
N ARG A 84 -2.44 -1.93 -5.17
CA ARG A 84 -2.17 -2.83 -6.30
C ARG A 84 -0.73 -2.63 -6.77
N ARG A 85 0.00 -3.72 -6.92
CA ARG A 85 1.44 -3.67 -7.16
C ARG A 85 1.96 -4.75 -8.09
N LEU A 86 2.93 -4.36 -8.91
CA LEU A 86 3.88 -5.25 -9.59
C LEU A 86 5.27 -5.05 -8.96
N GLY A 87 5.84 -6.11 -8.36
CA GLY A 87 7.10 -6.08 -7.62
C GLY A 87 6.93 -6.28 -6.11
N ALA A 88 7.90 -5.82 -5.30
CA ALA A 88 7.98 -6.12 -3.87
C ALA A 88 7.17 -5.17 -2.97
N MET A 89 6.37 -5.70 -2.03
CA MET A 89 5.55 -4.91 -1.10
C MET A 89 5.80 -5.25 0.37
N ALA A 90 5.84 -4.22 1.22
CA ALA A 90 5.73 -4.39 2.66
C ALA A 90 4.74 -3.36 3.26
N PRO A 91 3.43 -3.54 3.12
CA PRO A 91 2.45 -2.61 3.69
C PRO A 91 2.37 -2.77 5.21
N TRP A 92 2.22 -1.66 5.92
CA TRP A 92 1.98 -1.63 7.37
C TRP A 92 0.65 -0.92 7.66
N CYS A 93 -0.34 -1.65 8.16
CA CYS A 93 -1.69 -1.13 8.32
C CYS A 93 -2.26 -1.36 9.73
N HIS A 94 -2.82 -0.30 10.33
CA HIS A 94 -3.79 -0.42 11.42
C HIS A 94 -5.19 -0.24 10.85
N GLY A 95 -5.87 -1.35 10.56
CA GLY A 95 -7.19 -1.36 9.94
C GLY A 95 -7.32 -2.48 8.90
N ALA A 96 -8.30 -2.35 8.00
CA ALA A 96 -8.57 -3.36 6.97
C ALA A 96 -7.70 -3.16 5.73
N THR A 97 -7.10 -4.23 5.21
CA THR A 97 -6.25 -4.17 4.00
C THR A 97 -6.59 -5.27 3.00
N VAL A 98 -6.69 -4.89 1.73
CA VAL A 98 -6.91 -5.81 0.60
C VAL A 98 -5.82 -5.58 -0.45
N PRO A 99 -4.58 -6.04 -0.21
CA PRO A 99 -3.49 -5.78 -1.15
C PRO A 99 -3.47 -6.80 -2.29
N TRP A 100 -3.23 -6.31 -3.51
CA TRP A 100 -2.97 -7.12 -4.69
C TRP A 100 -1.51 -7.00 -5.12
N CYS A 101 -0.75 -8.09 -5.13
CA CYS A 101 0.64 -8.11 -5.58
C CYS A 101 0.94 -9.20 -6.61
N LEU A 102 1.65 -8.84 -7.67
CA LEU A 102 2.38 -9.77 -8.54
C LEU A 102 3.87 -9.64 -8.20
N GLY A 103 4.41 -10.59 -7.44
CA GLY A 103 5.75 -10.51 -6.84
C GLY A 103 5.77 -10.88 -5.34
N ALA A 104 6.76 -10.38 -4.60
CA ALA A 104 6.93 -10.67 -3.17
C ALA A 104 6.10 -9.73 -2.27
N MET A 105 5.48 -10.26 -1.22
CA MET A 105 4.69 -9.48 -0.26
C MET A 105 5.01 -9.85 1.20
N ALA A 106 5.27 -8.85 2.04
CA ALA A 106 5.44 -8.99 3.49
C ALA A 106 4.52 -8.00 4.25
N PRO A 107 3.20 -8.23 4.28
CA PRO A 107 2.26 -7.33 4.94
C PRO A 107 2.33 -7.46 6.46
N ARG A 108 2.28 -6.30 7.15
CA ARG A 108 2.01 -6.24 8.59
C ARG A 108 0.69 -5.56 8.85
N SER A 109 -0.16 -6.20 9.65
CA SER A 109 -1.47 -5.65 9.98
C SER A 109 -1.90 -5.92 11.42
N HIS A 110 -2.62 -4.94 11.98
CA HIS A 110 -3.33 -5.04 13.25
C HIS A 110 -4.86 -5.11 13.05
N GLY A 111 -5.32 -5.53 11.87
CA GLY A 111 -6.74 -5.58 11.50
C GLY A 111 -6.98 -6.62 10.40
N ALA A 112 -8.18 -6.62 9.81
CA ALA A 112 -8.56 -7.62 8.82
C ALA A 112 -7.72 -7.55 7.52
N MET A 113 -7.27 -8.69 7.03
CA MET A 113 -6.43 -8.82 5.84
C MET A 113 -7.04 -9.78 4.83
N ALA A 114 -7.18 -9.32 3.58
CA ALA A 114 -7.55 -10.17 2.44
C ALA A 114 -6.59 -9.99 1.26
N PRO A 115 -5.34 -10.51 1.35
CA PRO A 115 -4.35 -10.33 0.30
C PRO A 115 -4.58 -11.26 -0.90
N LEU A 116 -4.38 -10.72 -2.10
CA LEU A 116 -4.22 -11.48 -3.34
C LEU A 116 -2.77 -11.37 -3.82
N CYS A 117 -2.06 -12.50 -3.82
CA CYS A 117 -0.66 -12.57 -4.27
C CYS A 117 -0.46 -13.59 -5.37
N ARG A 118 0.41 -13.25 -6.31
CA ARG A 118 0.95 -14.20 -7.27
C ARG A 118 2.48 -14.10 -7.22
N GLY A 119 3.07 -14.96 -6.40
CA GLY A 119 4.45 -14.88 -5.91
C GLY A 119 4.51 -15.09 -4.39
N ALA A 120 5.71 -14.95 -3.81
CA ALA A 120 5.95 -15.26 -2.40
C ALA A 120 5.23 -14.30 -1.42
N MET A 121 4.64 -14.84 -0.37
CA MET A 121 4.05 -14.07 0.73
C MET A 121 4.59 -14.51 2.10
N ALA A 122 4.93 -13.54 2.95
CA ALA A 122 5.21 -13.71 4.38
C ALA A 122 4.39 -12.69 5.22
N PRO A 123 3.13 -13.00 5.58
CA PRO A 123 2.26 -12.08 6.29
C PRO A 123 2.48 -12.12 7.82
N ARG A 124 2.28 -10.98 8.47
CA ARG A 124 2.21 -10.84 9.93
C ARG A 124 0.94 -10.10 10.32
N CYS A 125 -0.05 -10.83 10.80
CA CYS A 125 -1.37 -10.30 11.13
C CYS A 125 -1.69 -10.60 12.59
N GLN A 126 -2.20 -9.62 13.33
CA GLN A 126 -2.67 -9.80 14.72
C GLN A 126 -4.19 -10.02 14.82
N ALA A 127 -4.88 -10.11 13.68
CA ALA A 127 -6.32 -10.30 13.57
C ALA A 127 -6.63 -11.25 12.38
N ALA A 128 -7.80 -11.13 11.75
CA ALA A 128 -8.23 -12.02 10.67
C ALA A 128 -7.36 -11.93 9.40
N LEU A 129 -7.01 -13.08 8.81
CA LEU A 129 -6.27 -13.23 7.56
C LEU A 129 -7.00 -14.20 6.61
N VAL A 130 -7.38 -13.73 5.43
CA VAL A 130 -8.02 -14.54 4.36
C VAL A 130 -7.19 -14.39 3.07
N PRO A 131 -6.15 -15.20 2.87
CA PRO A 131 -5.26 -15.06 1.72
C PRO A 131 -5.78 -15.83 0.50
N ARG A 132 -5.57 -15.26 -0.70
CA ARG A 132 -5.76 -15.95 -1.98
C ARG A 132 -4.46 -15.87 -2.79
N CYS A 133 -3.58 -16.85 -2.61
CA CYS A 133 -2.22 -16.80 -3.16
C CYS A 133 -1.80 -18.12 -3.79
N THR A 134 -0.89 -18.04 -4.77
CA THR A 134 -0.30 -19.23 -5.41
C THR A 134 0.88 -19.82 -4.64
N ASP A 135 1.57 -19.04 -3.80
CA ASP A 135 2.71 -19.47 -2.96
C ASP A 135 2.74 -18.71 -1.63
N ILE A 136 2.67 -19.41 -0.49
CA ILE A 136 2.65 -18.80 0.85
C ILE A 136 3.71 -19.45 1.74
N GLN A 137 4.50 -18.63 2.43
CA GLN A 137 5.36 -19.04 3.54
C GLN A 137 4.77 -18.47 4.83
N LEU A 138 4.20 -19.33 5.68
CA LEU A 138 3.60 -18.92 6.94
C LEU A 138 4.66 -18.94 8.04
N ASP A 139 4.86 -17.81 8.74
CA ASP A 139 5.74 -17.74 9.91
C ASP A 139 5.10 -18.52 11.07
N LYS A 140 5.88 -19.41 11.70
CA LYS A 140 5.42 -20.46 12.65
C LYS A 140 4.80 -19.92 13.95
N ASP A 141 4.89 -18.61 14.20
CA ASP A 141 4.52 -17.99 15.48
C ASP A 141 3.13 -17.34 15.52
N THR A 142 2.28 -17.56 14.50
CA THR A 142 0.90 -17.04 14.55
C THR A 142 0.04 -17.91 15.47
N THR A 143 -0.14 -17.47 16.71
CA THR A 143 -0.98 -18.15 17.71
C THR A 143 -2.46 -18.16 17.27
N MET A 144 -2.90 -19.36 16.89
CA MET A 144 -4.25 -19.93 16.71
C MET A 144 -5.48 -19.07 17.06
N ALA A 145 -6.38 -18.91 16.08
CA ALA A 145 -7.80 -19.16 16.27
C ALA A 145 -8.29 -19.99 15.07
N ASP A 146 -8.86 -21.14 15.37
CA ASP A 146 -9.28 -22.21 14.48
C ASP A 146 -10.24 -21.80 13.35
N HIS A 147 -10.37 -22.70 12.37
CA HIS A 147 -11.24 -22.71 11.18
C HIS A 147 -10.58 -22.32 9.84
N TYR A 148 -9.62 -23.13 9.40
CA TYR A 148 -9.35 -23.26 7.96
C TYR A 148 -10.39 -24.21 7.33
N THR A 149 -11.45 -23.66 6.75
CA THR A 149 -12.20 -24.37 5.71
C THR A 149 -11.36 -24.33 4.43
N SER A 150 -10.56 -25.37 4.22
CA SER A 150 -9.95 -25.64 2.93
C SER A 150 -11.05 -26.04 1.95
N GLY A 151 -11.57 -25.07 1.21
CA GLY A 151 -12.53 -25.29 0.13
C GLY A 151 -11.83 -25.17 -1.22
N TYR A 152 -11.36 -26.27 -1.77
CA TYR A 152 -11.26 -26.43 -3.22
C TYR A 152 -12.52 -27.20 -3.67
N PRO A 153 -13.43 -26.61 -4.47
CA PRO A 153 -14.30 -27.41 -5.31
C PRO A 153 -13.50 -27.86 -6.55
N THR A 154 -13.42 -29.19 -6.68
CA THR A 154 -13.09 -30.06 -7.85
C THR A 154 -12.25 -29.48 -8.99
#